data_AF-X1HQZ2-F1
#
_entry.id   AF-X1HQZ2-F1
#
_cell.length_a   1.000
_cell.length_b   1.000
_cell.length_c   1.000
_cell.angle_alpha   90.00
_cell.angle_beta   90.00
_cell.angle_gamma   90.00
#
_symmetry.space_group_name_H-M   'P 1'
#
loop_
_entity.id
_entity.type
_entity.pdbx_description
1 polymer ?
#
loop_
_entity_poly.entity_id
_entity_poly.type
_entity_poly.pdbx_seq_one_letter_code
_entity_poly.pdbx_strand_id
1 'polypeptide(L)'
;MILYSVGVRGGLKRISKADFKEDNVYLIDDFKTIYVWFGSNISKKRKDITINKANLLNEKKEKTVNIQIIEQNKEYGAFIVIKDVLSKGLKQKKAIERRAELKIQIEETMELIDAGLNPDLEAEITIAANDISQKKKPYKELCETLAQLQLELLKGSKKTSKNEIQIKTKEIFKSSSTYEELCWLIAQLNTLVKKKSLN
;
A
#
# COMPACT_ATOMS: atom_id res chain seq x y z
N MET A 1 -10.65 -10.11 -11.58
CA MET A 1 -11.98 -9.62 -11.97
C MET A 1 -11.97 -8.11 -12.11
N ILE A 2 -12.49 -7.60 -13.23
CA ILE A 2 -12.69 -6.18 -13.51
C ILE A 2 -14.17 -5.96 -13.81
N LEU A 3 -14.79 -4.98 -13.16
CA LEU A 3 -16.20 -4.61 -13.35
C LEU A 3 -16.31 -3.26 -14.07
N TYR A 4 -17.15 -3.22 -15.10
CA TYR A 4 -17.52 -2.02 -15.83
C TYR A 4 -19.03 -1.80 -15.79
N SER A 5 -19.45 -0.55 -15.58
CA SER A 5 -20.78 -0.09 -16.01
C SER A 5 -20.75 0.31 -17.47
N VAL A 6 -21.83 0.01 -18.19
CA VAL A 6 -21.98 0.32 -19.61
C VAL A 6 -22.99 1.45 -19.79
N GLY A 7 -22.49 2.61 -20.22
CA GLY A 7 -23.30 3.76 -20.55
C GLY A 7 -24.21 3.52 -21.76
N VAL A 8 -25.21 4.36 -21.96
CA VAL A 8 -26.23 4.21 -23.02
C VAL A 8 -25.62 4.08 -24.43
N ARG A 9 -24.47 4.72 -24.68
CA ARG A 9 -23.73 4.66 -25.96
C ARG A 9 -22.61 3.59 -26.00
N GLY A 10 -22.57 2.68 -25.03
CA GLY A 10 -21.53 1.64 -24.95
C GLY A 10 -20.20 2.07 -24.34
N GLY A 11 -20.14 3.27 -23.73
CA GLY A 11 -18.98 3.73 -22.96
C GLY A 11 -18.78 2.88 -21.71
N LEU A 12 -17.53 2.49 -21.44
CA LEU A 12 -17.19 1.63 -20.29
C LEU A 12 -16.59 2.48 -19.18
N LYS A 13 -17.24 2.47 -18.00
CA LYS A 13 -16.69 3.08 -16.78
C LYS A 13 -16.36 1.98 -15.79
N ARG A 14 -15.07 1.86 -15.43
CA ARG A 14 -14.62 0.93 -14.39
C ARG A 14 -15.21 1.36 -13.05
N ILE A 15 -15.80 0.41 -12.32
CA ILE A 15 -16.42 0.63 -11.02
C ILE A 15 -16.02 -0.49 -10.06
N SER A 16 -16.14 -0.25 -8.75
CA SER A 16 -15.83 -1.24 -7.72
C SER A 16 -17.05 -1.98 -7.18
N LYS A 17 -18.27 -1.50 -7.43
CA LYS A 17 -19.52 -2.06 -6.91
C LYS A 17 -20.62 -1.94 -7.96
N ALA A 18 -21.49 -2.95 -8.05
CA ALA A 18 -22.70 -2.92 -8.89
C ALA A 18 -23.94 -3.05 -8.01
N ASP A 19 -25.03 -2.36 -8.36
CA ASP A 19 -26.31 -2.46 -7.64
C ASP A 19 -27.33 -3.36 -8.35
N PHE A 20 -27.02 -3.85 -9.56
CA PHE A 20 -27.83 -4.79 -10.33
C PHE A 20 -29.30 -4.36 -10.51
N LYS A 21 -29.52 -3.05 -10.75
CA LYS A 21 -30.84 -2.49 -11.09
C LYS A 21 -31.27 -2.77 -12.53
N GLU A 22 -32.56 -2.67 -12.76
CA GLU A 22 -33.25 -3.00 -14.02
C GLU A 22 -32.81 -2.17 -15.24
N ASP A 23 -32.38 -0.93 -15.03
CA ASP A 23 -31.92 -0.03 -16.10
C ASP A 23 -30.39 -0.11 -16.34
N ASN A 24 -29.69 -0.97 -15.60
CA ASN A 24 -28.24 -1.07 -15.63
C ASN A 24 -27.74 -2.21 -16.53
N VAL A 25 -26.53 -2.02 -17.03
CA VAL A 25 -25.81 -2.99 -17.85
C VAL A 25 -24.37 -3.05 -17.35
N TYR A 26 -23.87 -4.26 -17.13
CA TYR A 26 -22.52 -4.48 -16.63
C TYR A 26 -21.74 -5.42 -17.52
N LEU A 27 -20.44 -5.15 -17.65
CA LEU A 27 -19.45 -6.09 -18.18
C LEU A 27 -18.52 -6.49 -17.06
N ILE A 28 -18.39 -7.80 -16.83
CA ILE A 28 -17.54 -8.38 -15.80
C ILE A 28 -16.51 -9.26 -16.49
N ASP A 29 -15.25 -8.82 -16.46
CA ASP A 29 -14.12 -9.59 -16.96
C ASP A 29 -13.48 -10.37 -15.81
N ASP A 30 -13.72 -11.68 -15.76
CA ASP A 30 -13.13 -12.60 -14.78
C ASP A 30 -11.89 -13.32 -15.32
N PHE A 31 -11.19 -12.70 -16.30
CA PHE A 31 -10.00 -13.21 -16.98
C PHE A 31 -10.22 -14.44 -17.88
N LYS A 32 -11.06 -15.40 -17.48
CA LYS A 32 -11.45 -16.57 -18.29
C LYS A 32 -12.77 -16.37 -19.02
N THR A 33 -13.67 -15.56 -18.46
CA THR A 33 -15.00 -15.32 -19.00
C THR A 33 -15.36 -13.86 -18.84
N ILE A 34 -15.91 -13.27 -19.89
CA ILE A 34 -16.56 -11.96 -19.88
C ILE A 34 -18.05 -12.21 -19.71
N TYR A 35 -18.61 -11.84 -18.56
CA TYR A 35 -20.05 -11.83 -18.34
C TYR A 35 -20.64 -10.50 -18.78
N VAL A 36 -21.70 -10.56 -19.56
CA VAL A 36 -22.54 -9.41 -19.95
C VAL A 36 -23.84 -9.52 -19.19
N TRP A 37 -24.05 -8.67 -18.19
CA TRP A 37 -25.29 -8.67 -17.43
C TRP A 37 -26.23 -7.56 -17.89
N PHE A 38 -27.48 -7.92 -18.16
CA PHE A 38 -28.55 -6.99 -18.54
C PHE A 38 -29.65 -6.94 -17.47
N GLY A 39 -29.98 -5.73 -17.03
CA GLY A 39 -31.21 -5.49 -16.32
C GLY A 39 -32.46 -5.78 -17.18
N SER A 40 -33.60 -5.96 -16.53
CA SER A 40 -34.87 -6.27 -17.18
C SER A 40 -35.35 -5.17 -18.13
N ASN A 41 -35.01 -3.90 -17.87
CA ASN A 41 -35.50 -2.73 -18.63
C ASN A 41 -34.45 -2.19 -19.62
N ILE A 42 -33.86 -3.08 -20.43
CA ILE A 42 -32.83 -2.71 -21.41
C ILE A 42 -33.33 -2.91 -22.83
N SER A 43 -33.35 -1.83 -23.62
CA SER A 43 -33.71 -1.88 -25.04
C SER A 43 -32.78 -2.79 -25.87
N LYS A 44 -33.34 -3.43 -26.91
CA LYS A 44 -32.60 -4.29 -27.84
C LYS A 44 -31.35 -3.61 -28.41
N LYS A 45 -31.47 -2.36 -28.87
CA LYS A 45 -30.35 -1.56 -29.39
C LYS A 45 -29.20 -1.43 -28.40
N ARG A 46 -29.51 -1.23 -27.10
CA ARG A 46 -28.49 -1.13 -26.05
C ARG A 46 -27.86 -2.50 -25.75
N LYS A 47 -28.63 -3.59 -25.83
CA LYS A 47 -28.07 -4.96 -25.75
C LYS A 47 -27.06 -5.21 -26.88
N ASP A 48 -27.42 -4.90 -28.12
CA ASP A 48 -26.56 -5.09 -29.30
C ASP A 48 -25.24 -4.32 -29.19
N ILE A 49 -25.30 -3.04 -28.82
CA ILE A 49 -24.10 -2.20 -28.59
C ILE A 49 -23.20 -2.81 -27.52
N THR A 50 -23.79 -3.33 -26.44
CA THR A 50 -23.03 -3.91 -25.33
C THR A 50 -22.37 -5.22 -25.73
N ILE A 51 -23.08 -6.09 -26.46
CA ILE A 51 -22.54 -7.36 -26.96
C ILE A 51 -21.35 -7.08 -27.90
N ASN A 52 -21.48 -6.10 -28.80
CA ASN A 52 -20.36 -5.66 -29.65
C ASN A 52 -19.18 -5.19 -28.80
N LYS A 53 -19.43 -4.50 -27.68
CA LYS A 53 -18.36 -4.06 -26.77
C LYS A 53 -17.68 -5.22 -26.05
N ALA A 54 -18.43 -6.25 -25.64
CA ALA A 54 -17.88 -7.48 -25.07
C ALA A 54 -16.98 -8.21 -26.08
N ASN A 55 -17.42 -8.31 -27.34
CA ASN A 55 -16.63 -8.89 -28.44
C ASN A 55 -15.32 -8.12 -28.66
N LEU A 56 -15.38 -6.79 -28.73
CA LEU A 56 -14.17 -5.95 -28.84
C LEU A 56 -13.21 -6.13 -27.66
N LEU A 57 -13.71 -6.36 -26.43
CA LEU A 57 -12.87 -6.67 -25.27
C LEU A 57 -12.22 -8.05 -25.40
N ASN A 58 -12.94 -9.03 -25.95
CA ASN A 58 -12.41 -10.37 -26.19
C ASN A 58 -11.36 -10.38 -27.32
N GLU A 59 -11.56 -9.58 -28.37
CA GLU A 59 -10.58 -9.43 -29.46
C GLU A 59 -9.24 -8.89 -28.96
N LYS A 60 -9.26 -7.92 -28.03
CA LYS A 60 -8.05 -7.44 -27.35
C LYS A 60 -7.33 -8.50 -26.52
N LYS A 61 -8.00 -9.63 -26.24
CA LYS A 61 -7.49 -10.81 -25.54
C LYS A 61 -7.29 -11.99 -26.50
N GLU A 62 -7.14 -11.71 -27.80
CA GLU A 62 -6.91 -12.72 -28.83
C GLU A 62 -8.04 -13.77 -28.92
N LYS A 63 -9.28 -13.39 -28.56
CA LYS A 63 -10.47 -14.25 -28.59
C LYS A 63 -10.37 -15.50 -27.70
N THR A 64 -9.54 -15.46 -26.67
CA THR A 64 -9.27 -16.60 -25.78
C THR A 64 -10.28 -16.75 -24.64
N VAL A 65 -11.16 -15.76 -24.42
CA VAL A 65 -12.10 -15.78 -23.30
C VAL A 65 -13.53 -16.06 -23.75
N ASN A 66 -14.26 -16.83 -22.94
CA ASN A 66 -15.67 -17.10 -23.18
C ASN A 66 -16.51 -15.83 -22.92
N ILE A 67 -17.60 -15.61 -23.66
CA ILE A 67 -18.56 -14.54 -23.38
C ILE A 67 -19.87 -15.18 -22.95
N GLN A 68 -20.36 -14.80 -21.77
CA GLN A 68 -21.65 -15.28 -21.25
C GLN A 68 -22.61 -14.13 -21.06
N ILE A 69 -23.79 -14.23 -21.68
CA ILE A 69 -24.86 -13.24 -21.52
C ILE A 69 -25.79 -13.71 -20.41
N ILE A 70 -26.03 -12.84 -19.43
CA ILE A 70 -26.86 -13.10 -18.27
C ILE A 70 -27.96 -12.04 -18.21
N GLU A 71 -29.20 -12.48 -18.14
CA GLU A 71 -30.34 -11.59 -17.91
C GLU A 71 -30.69 -11.56 -16.43
N GLN A 72 -31.18 -10.41 -15.96
CA GLN A 72 -31.71 -10.28 -14.60
C GLN A 72 -32.77 -11.34 -14.30
N ASN A 73 -32.68 -11.92 -13.10
CA ASN A 73 -33.51 -13.02 -12.61
C ASN A 73 -33.31 -14.35 -13.37
N LYS A 74 -32.32 -14.42 -14.26
CA LYS A 74 -31.85 -15.64 -14.93
C LYS A 74 -30.36 -15.88 -14.66
N GLU A 75 -29.85 -15.38 -13.54
CA GLU A 75 -28.48 -15.63 -13.10
C GLU A 75 -28.28 -17.09 -12.68
N TYR A 76 -27.16 -17.70 -13.07
CA TYR A 76 -26.85 -19.09 -12.75
C TYR A 76 -25.35 -19.33 -12.53
N GLY A 77 -25.03 -20.48 -11.95
CA GLY A 77 -23.66 -20.98 -11.81
C GLY A 77 -22.72 -20.01 -11.08
N ALA A 78 -21.48 -19.91 -11.57
CA ALA A 78 -20.45 -19.05 -10.99
C ALA A 78 -20.85 -17.57 -10.94
N PHE A 79 -21.76 -17.12 -11.82
CA PHE A 79 -22.19 -15.74 -11.85
C PHE A 79 -22.97 -15.33 -10.59
N ILE A 80 -23.68 -16.24 -9.92
CA ILE A 80 -24.40 -15.92 -8.66
C ILE A 80 -23.42 -15.46 -7.58
N VAL A 81 -22.28 -16.16 -7.45
CA VAL A 81 -21.23 -15.81 -6.49
C VAL A 81 -20.56 -14.49 -6.88
N ILE A 82 -20.27 -14.31 -8.18
CA ILE A 82 -19.73 -13.05 -8.71
C ILE A 82 -20.67 -11.88 -8.39
N LYS A 83 -21.97 -12.04 -8.61
CA LYS A 83 -23.00 -11.01 -8.33
C LYS A 83 -23.01 -10.63 -6.85
N ASP A 84 -22.96 -11.59 -5.93
CA ASP A 84 -22.88 -11.33 -4.49
C ASP A 84 -21.63 -10.51 -4.11
N VAL A 85 -20.46 -10.92 -4.62
CA VAL A 85 -19.19 -10.21 -4.41
C VAL A 85 -19.23 -8.78 -4.95
N LEU A 86 -19.73 -8.60 -6.18
CA LEU A 86 -19.82 -7.29 -6.81
C LEU A 86 -20.86 -6.37 -6.16
N SER A 87 -21.93 -6.95 -5.58
CA SER A 87 -22.95 -6.23 -4.82
C SER A 87 -22.41 -5.71 -3.50
N LYS A 88 -21.50 -6.45 -2.86
CA LYS A 88 -20.78 -6.01 -1.66
C LYS A 88 -19.63 -5.04 -1.98
N GLY A 89 -19.17 -5.06 -3.22
CA GLY A 89 -18.06 -4.25 -3.72
C GLY A 89 -16.75 -5.02 -3.69
N LEU A 90 -15.99 -4.89 -4.76
CA LEU A 90 -14.62 -5.37 -4.84
C LEU A 90 -13.79 -4.64 -3.78
N LYS A 91 -13.20 -5.41 -2.86
CA LYS A 91 -12.10 -4.92 -2.02
C LYS A 91 -11.01 -4.48 -2.99
N GLN A 92 -10.96 -3.19 -3.30
CA GLN A 92 -9.74 -2.62 -3.82
C GLN A 92 -8.71 -2.93 -2.74
N LYS A 93 -7.71 -3.76 -3.06
CA LYS A 93 -6.44 -3.59 -2.39
C LYS A 93 -6.15 -2.11 -2.60
N LYS A 94 -6.38 -1.26 -1.60
CA LYS A 94 -5.62 -0.01 -1.52
C LYS A 94 -4.21 -0.49 -1.81
N ALA A 95 -3.61 -0.01 -2.90
CA ALA A 95 -2.16 -0.03 -2.94
C ALA A 95 -1.81 0.63 -1.62
N ILE A 96 -1.28 -0.17 -0.68
CA ILE A 96 -0.63 0.41 0.47
C ILE A 96 0.49 1.16 -0.22
N GLU A 97 0.33 2.46 -0.41
CA GLU A 97 1.45 3.31 -0.78
C GLU A 97 2.50 2.96 0.27
N ARG A 98 3.56 2.29 -0.17
CA ARG A 98 4.67 2.02 0.72
C ARG A 98 5.11 3.41 1.15
N ARG A 99 5.11 3.65 2.46
CA ARG A 99 5.69 4.86 3.03
C ARG A 99 7.05 5.06 2.35
N ALA A 100 7.32 6.27 1.87
CA ALA A 100 8.63 6.57 1.32
C ALA A 100 9.69 6.21 2.35
N GLU A 101 10.66 5.39 1.96
CA GLU A 101 11.76 5.01 2.84
C GLU A 101 12.57 6.26 3.18
N LEU A 102 12.98 6.37 4.45
CA LEU A 102 13.82 7.48 4.89
C LEU A 102 15.16 7.42 4.16
N LYS A 103 15.54 8.52 3.54
CA LYS A 103 16.89 8.74 3.01
C LYS A 103 17.57 9.77 3.90
N ILE A 104 18.78 9.45 4.38
CA ILE A 104 19.58 10.39 5.15
C ILE A 104 20.07 11.48 4.17
N GLN A 105 19.58 12.70 4.34
CA GLN A 105 19.85 13.85 3.44
C GLN A 105 21.19 14.52 3.79
N ILE A 106 22.28 13.76 3.77
CA ILE A 106 23.59 14.26 4.21
C ILE A 106 24.14 15.30 3.22
N GLU A 107 23.97 15.12 1.92
CA GLU A 107 24.49 16.04 0.90
C GLU A 107 23.87 17.43 1.05
N GLU A 108 22.54 17.50 1.10
CA GLU A 108 21.79 18.76 1.31
C GLU A 108 22.14 19.41 2.65
N THR A 109 22.28 18.61 3.72
CA THR A 109 22.67 19.14 5.04
C THR A 109 24.06 19.77 5.00
N MET A 110 25.02 19.15 4.31
CA MET A 110 26.38 19.68 4.19
C MET A 110 26.43 20.93 3.32
N GLU A 111 25.67 20.98 2.22
CA GLU A 111 25.58 22.18 1.36
C GLU A 111 25.08 23.41 2.14
N LEU A 112 24.08 23.24 3.02
CA LEU A 112 23.56 24.34 3.85
C LEU A 112 24.59 24.80 4.89
N ILE A 113 25.33 23.87 5.50
CA ILE A 113 26.40 24.20 6.46
C ILE A 113 27.55 24.93 5.76
N ASP A 114 27.95 24.47 4.57
CA ASP A 114 28.99 25.12 3.76
C ASP A 114 28.56 26.52 3.30
N ALA A 115 27.26 26.75 3.11
CA ALA A 115 26.68 28.07 2.86
C ALA A 115 26.63 28.98 4.10
N GLY A 116 27.12 28.51 5.26
CA GLY A 116 27.23 29.27 6.50
C GLY A 116 26.01 29.22 7.40
N LEU A 117 25.05 28.30 7.17
CA LEU A 117 23.94 28.09 8.09
C LEU A 117 24.42 27.28 9.29
N ASN A 118 24.05 27.72 10.50
CA ASN A 118 24.32 26.96 11.71
C ASN A 118 23.43 25.70 11.75
N PRO A 119 23.99 24.52 12.08
CA PRO A 119 23.22 23.29 12.15
C PRO A 119 22.19 23.37 13.28
N ASP A 120 20.94 23.07 12.94
CA ASP A 120 19.87 22.88 13.92
C ASP A 120 19.83 21.43 14.43
N LEU A 121 18.84 21.10 15.24
CA LEU A 121 18.71 19.74 15.80
C LEU A 121 18.56 18.68 14.71
N GLU A 122 17.87 18.98 13.62
CA GLU A 122 17.67 18.02 12.54
C GLU A 122 18.99 17.77 11.78
N ALA A 123 19.74 18.82 11.48
CA ALA A 123 21.07 18.71 10.89
C ALA A 123 22.02 17.90 11.79
N GLU A 124 22.03 18.15 13.11
CA GLU A 124 22.81 17.37 14.08
C GLU A 124 22.44 15.86 14.03
N ILE A 125 21.15 15.54 13.96
CA ILE A 125 20.68 14.15 13.86
C ILE A 125 21.07 13.53 12.52
N THR A 126 20.93 14.26 11.41
CA THR A 126 21.25 13.78 10.06
C THR A 126 22.73 13.43 9.94
N ILE A 127 23.63 14.28 10.44
CA ILE A 127 25.08 14.02 10.46
C ILE A 127 25.38 12.76 11.29
N ALA A 128 24.84 12.68 12.50
CA ALA A 128 25.05 11.53 13.37
C ALA A 128 24.45 10.22 12.79
N ALA A 129 23.30 10.29 12.12
CA ALA A 129 22.68 9.16 11.46
C ALA A 129 23.54 8.66 10.28
N ASN A 130 24.10 9.58 9.49
CA ASN A 130 25.04 9.25 8.43
C ASN A 130 26.28 8.53 8.99
N ASP A 131 26.87 9.04 10.08
CA ASP A 131 28.02 8.41 10.74
C ASP A 131 27.73 6.99 11.23
N ILE A 132 26.51 6.73 11.72
CA ILE A 132 26.09 5.38 12.11
C ILE A 132 25.95 4.51 10.86
N SER A 133 25.34 5.03 9.79
CA SER A 133 25.12 4.32 8.53
C SER A 133 26.43 3.88 7.87
N GLN A 134 27.44 4.76 7.84
CA GLN A 134 28.75 4.45 7.23
C GLN A 134 29.52 3.34 7.94
N LYS A 135 29.22 3.08 9.22
CA LYS A 135 29.82 1.97 9.97
C LYS A 135 29.32 0.59 9.51
N LYS A 136 28.24 0.53 8.71
CA LYS A 136 27.69 -0.70 8.12
C LYS A 136 27.49 -1.84 9.13
N LYS A 137 27.08 -1.47 10.35
CA LYS A 137 26.75 -2.45 11.39
C LYS A 137 25.65 -3.39 10.90
N PRO A 138 25.65 -4.67 11.28
CA PRO A 138 24.56 -5.58 10.93
C PRO A 138 23.21 -5.05 11.43
N TYR A 139 22.15 -5.22 10.64
CA TYR A 139 20.79 -4.75 10.98
C TYR A 139 20.33 -5.20 12.37
N LYS A 140 20.62 -6.46 12.74
CA LYS A 140 20.30 -7.00 14.07
C LYS A 140 20.99 -6.24 15.21
N GLU A 141 22.23 -5.80 15.00
CA GLU A 141 22.98 -5.01 15.98
C GLU A 141 22.38 -3.61 16.13
N LEU A 142 21.88 -3.01 15.06
CA LEU A 142 21.13 -1.75 15.12
C LEU A 142 19.82 -1.93 15.90
N CYS A 143 19.07 -3.00 15.65
CA CYS A 143 17.86 -3.30 16.43
C CYS A 143 18.16 -3.44 17.93
N GLU A 144 19.28 -4.10 18.28
CA GLU A 144 19.72 -4.26 19.67
C GLU A 144 20.15 -2.93 20.29
N THR A 145 20.88 -2.11 19.54
CA THR A 145 21.28 -0.76 19.96
C THR A 145 20.06 0.12 20.22
N LEU A 146 19.08 0.11 19.30
CA LEU A 146 17.84 0.87 19.46
C LEU A 146 17.01 0.37 20.64
N ALA A 147 16.90 -0.95 20.82
CA ALA A 147 16.23 -1.56 21.96
C ALA A 147 16.84 -1.11 23.30
N GLN A 148 18.17 -1.14 23.40
CA GLN A 148 18.91 -0.68 24.56
C GLN A 148 18.55 0.78 24.87
N LEU A 149 18.73 1.68 23.90
CA LEU A 149 18.49 3.12 24.07
C LEU A 149 17.04 3.43 24.49
N GLN A 150 16.06 2.78 23.86
CA GLN A 150 14.65 2.95 24.22
C GLN A 150 14.36 2.53 25.67
N LEU A 151 14.89 1.39 26.11
CA LEU A 151 14.67 0.89 27.47
C LEU A 151 15.39 1.74 28.52
N GLU A 152 16.63 2.16 28.25
CA GLU A 152 17.39 3.04 29.14
C GLU A 152 16.72 4.40 29.32
N LEU A 153 16.15 4.97 28.26
CA LEU A 153 15.38 6.22 28.34
C LEU A 153 14.12 6.09 29.19
N LEU A 154 13.42 4.94 29.09
CA LEU A 154 12.16 4.72 29.81
C LEU A 154 12.36 4.36 31.28
N LYS A 155 13.37 3.56 31.60
CA LYS A 155 13.53 2.95 32.95
C LYS A 155 14.82 3.37 33.67
N GLY A 156 15.78 3.94 32.97
CA GLY A 156 17.15 4.19 33.44
C GLY A 156 18.05 2.96 33.30
N SER A 157 19.34 3.20 33.00
CA SER A 157 20.32 2.14 32.67
C SER A 157 20.47 1.04 33.71
N LYS A 158 20.37 1.39 35.01
CA LYS A 158 20.50 0.42 36.11
C LYS A 158 19.36 -0.59 36.22
N LYS A 159 18.21 -0.35 35.55
CA LYS A 159 17.01 -1.17 35.67
C LYS A 159 16.75 -2.06 34.45
N THR A 160 17.52 -1.92 33.38
CA THR A 160 17.29 -2.65 32.13
C THR A 160 17.96 -4.02 32.16
N SER A 161 17.18 -5.10 32.02
CA SER A 161 17.72 -6.47 31.99
C SER A 161 18.05 -6.95 30.57
N LYS A 162 19.04 -7.85 30.43
CA LYS A 162 19.43 -8.46 29.13
C LYS A 162 18.26 -9.16 28.43
N ASN A 163 17.36 -9.77 29.20
CA ASN A 163 16.20 -10.45 28.65
C ASN A 163 15.20 -9.46 28.01
N GLU A 164 14.94 -8.33 28.67
CA GLU A 164 14.07 -7.28 28.11
C GLU A 164 14.64 -6.69 26.83
N ILE A 165 15.96 -6.45 26.78
CA ILE A 165 16.64 -5.98 25.57
C ILE A 165 16.42 -6.98 24.45
N GLN A 166 16.61 -8.28 24.68
CA GLN A 166 16.39 -9.30 23.67
C GLN A 166 14.94 -9.38 23.18
N ILE A 167 13.95 -9.22 24.07
CA ILE A 167 12.53 -9.17 23.70
C ILE A 167 12.30 -7.95 22.80
N LYS A 168 12.78 -6.78 23.21
CA LYS A 168 12.61 -5.53 22.46
C LYS A 168 13.32 -5.55 21.11
N THR A 169 14.52 -6.13 21.03
CA THR A 169 15.25 -6.35 19.77
C THR A 169 14.42 -7.18 18.79
N LYS A 170 13.75 -8.24 19.27
CA LYS A 170 12.88 -9.07 18.42
C LYS A 170 11.64 -8.32 17.95
N GLU A 171 11.07 -7.44 18.78
CA GLU A 171 9.97 -6.56 18.36
C GLU A 171 10.41 -5.60 17.25
N ILE A 172 11.53 -4.91 17.46
CA ILE A 172 12.07 -3.94 16.49
C ILE A 172 12.46 -4.63 15.19
N PHE A 173 13.10 -5.80 15.25
CA PHE A 173 13.46 -6.57 14.06
C PHE A 173 12.23 -6.98 13.21
N LYS A 174 11.05 -7.11 13.84
CA LYS A 174 9.78 -7.39 13.15
C LYS A 174 9.02 -6.13 12.76
N SER A 175 9.39 -4.97 13.31
CA SER A 175 8.92 -3.68 12.82
C SER A 175 9.54 -3.49 11.43
N SER A 176 8.75 -3.13 10.44
CA SER A 176 9.19 -2.98 9.05
C SER A 176 10.10 -1.75 8.83
N SER A 177 10.97 -1.43 9.79
CA SER A 177 11.85 -0.27 9.78
C SER A 177 13.05 -0.54 8.87
N THR A 178 13.42 0.42 8.03
CA THR A 178 14.60 0.30 7.16
C THR A 178 15.89 0.49 7.94
N TYR A 179 17.02 0.21 7.29
CA TYR A 179 18.34 0.39 7.88
C TYR A 179 18.59 1.85 8.27
N GLU A 180 18.30 2.76 7.35
CA GLU A 180 18.45 4.20 7.50
C GLU A 180 17.53 4.74 8.60
N GLU A 181 16.29 4.23 8.69
CA GLU A 181 15.38 4.57 9.78
C GLU A 181 15.93 4.17 11.15
N LEU A 182 16.55 2.98 11.27
CA LEU A 182 17.19 2.58 12.51
C LEU A 182 18.38 3.47 12.86
N CYS A 183 19.25 3.81 11.89
CA CYS A 183 20.36 4.74 12.10
C CYS A 183 19.86 6.11 12.58
N TRP A 184 18.80 6.63 11.96
CA TRP A 184 18.21 7.92 12.30
C TRP A 184 17.60 7.92 13.70
N LEU A 185 16.82 6.88 14.06
CA LEU A 185 16.24 6.75 15.39
C LEU A 185 17.33 6.63 16.47
N ILE A 186 18.37 5.84 16.23
CA ILE A 186 19.52 5.72 17.15
C ILE A 186 20.22 7.07 17.32
N ALA A 187 20.46 7.81 16.22
CA ALA A 187 21.05 9.14 16.27
C ALA A 187 20.18 10.11 17.09
N GLN A 188 18.88 10.16 16.81
CA GLN A 188 17.93 11.00 17.52
C GLN A 188 17.93 10.74 19.03
N LEU A 189 17.81 9.47 19.45
CA LEU A 189 17.79 9.14 20.88
C LEU A 189 19.11 9.51 21.56
N ASN A 190 20.25 9.26 20.92
CA ASN A 190 21.54 9.67 21.46
C ASN A 190 21.67 11.19 21.60
N THR A 191 21.24 11.96 20.61
CA THR A 191 21.25 13.43 20.66
C THR A 191 20.37 13.95 21.79
N LEU A 192 19.17 13.38 21.96
CA LEU A 192 18.27 13.74 23.06
C LEU A 192 18.86 13.42 24.44
N VAL A 193 19.50 12.26 24.60
CA VAL A 193 20.19 11.89 25.85
C VAL A 193 21.31 12.88 26.17
N LYS A 194 22.16 13.20 25.17
CA LYS A 194 23.26 14.16 25.34
C LYS A 194 22.75 15.54 25.76
N LYS A 195 21.72 16.07 25.09
CA LYS A 195 21.15 17.38 25.44
C LYS A 195 20.48 17.35 26.83
N LYS A 196 19.83 16.25 27.22
CA LYS A 196 19.28 16.09 28.58
C LYS A 196 20.37 16.07 29.65
N SER A 197 21.57 15.53 29.37
CA SER A 197 22.68 15.53 30.32
C SER A 197 23.44 16.86 30.43
N LEU A 198 23.18 17.80 29.52
CA LEU A 198 23.79 19.14 29.49
C LEU A 198 22.92 20.20 30.19
N ASN A 199 21.69 19.84 30.58
CA ASN A 199 20.76 20.64 31.38
C ASN A 199 20.73 20.13 32.83
#